data_AF-A0A845M9N3-F1
#
_entry.id   AF-A0A845M9N3-F1
#
_cell.length_a   1.000
_cell.length_b   1.000
_cell.length_c   1.000
_cell.angle_alpha   90.00
_cell.angle_beta   90.00
_cell.angle_gamma   90.00
#
_symmetry.space_group_name_H-M   'P 1'
#
loop_
_entity.id
_entity.type
_entity.pdbx_description
1 polymer ?
#
loop_
_entity_poly.entity_id
_entity_poly.type
_entity_poly.pdbx_seq_one_letter_code
_entity_poly.pdbx_strand_id
1 'polypeptide(L)'
;MTETPMFTRRLFLAGASAAALLPGAALAQSSAPTSVEFAAACRALSGFDAIPAALVTGAAKVFADPDRTALIEGNASDEMKKSLLKTLYTGMHAPEEGEPERFAYPEALMYACVEDSLNVPSFCGGLPGYWAEKPADA
;
A
#
# COMPACT_ATOMS: atom_id res chain seq x y z
N MET A 1 -60.54 -28.81 47.63
CA MET A 1 -59.76 -29.51 46.59
C MET A 1 -59.55 -28.53 45.46
N THR A 2 -58.37 -27.91 45.39
CA THR A 2 -57.98 -26.88 44.43
C THR A 2 -57.19 -27.53 43.30
N GLU A 3 -57.72 -27.50 42.08
CA GLU A 3 -57.07 -28.04 40.89
C GLU A 3 -55.88 -27.17 40.46
N THR A 4 -54.77 -27.84 40.12
CA THR A 4 -53.51 -27.24 39.68
C THR A 4 -53.60 -26.91 38.18
N PRO A 5 -53.17 -25.71 37.72
CA PRO A 5 -53.14 -25.44 36.28
C PRO A 5 -52.04 -26.27 35.59
N MET A 6 -52.45 -27.16 34.67
CA MET A 6 -51.54 -27.89 33.79
C MET A 6 -50.87 -26.94 32.80
N PHE A 7 -49.61 -26.58 33.08
CA PHE A 7 -48.75 -25.91 32.11
C PHE A 7 -48.48 -26.85 30.93
N THR A 8 -49.14 -26.57 29.82
CA THR A 8 -49.05 -27.32 28.57
C THR A 8 -47.73 -27.00 27.87
N ARG A 9 -46.86 -28.02 27.72
CA ARG A 9 -45.54 -28.01 27.05
C ARG A 9 -45.54 -27.61 25.55
N ARG A 10 -46.65 -27.12 25.00
CA ARG A 10 -46.81 -26.81 23.57
C ARG A 10 -46.46 -25.37 23.16
N LEU A 11 -46.06 -24.51 24.10
CA LEU A 11 -45.79 -23.10 23.81
C LEU A 11 -44.33 -22.75 23.45
N PHE A 12 -43.42 -23.72 23.34
CA PHE A 12 -41.98 -23.45 23.14
C PHE A 12 -41.47 -23.59 21.69
N LEU A 13 -42.35 -23.82 20.71
CA LEU A 13 -41.96 -24.08 19.32
C LEU A 13 -42.51 -23.05 18.31
N ALA A 14 -42.60 -21.78 18.70
CA ALA A 14 -43.02 -20.70 17.81
C ALA A 14 -41.99 -19.53 17.74
N GLY A 15 -40.73 -19.79 18.06
CA GLY A 15 -39.71 -18.76 18.26
C GLY A 15 -38.47 -18.82 17.35
N ALA A 16 -38.54 -19.47 16.19
CA ALA A 16 -37.36 -19.57 15.31
C ALA A 16 -37.75 -19.75 13.83
N SER A 17 -38.21 -18.70 13.15
CA SER A 17 -38.22 -18.62 11.67
C SER A 17 -38.69 -17.23 11.19
N ALA A 18 -37.86 -16.19 11.35
CA ALA A 18 -38.10 -14.91 10.67
C ALA A 18 -36.82 -14.12 10.31
N ALA A 19 -35.63 -14.70 10.47
CA ALA A 19 -34.36 -14.04 10.11
C ALA A 19 -33.84 -14.41 8.70
N ALA A 20 -34.58 -15.20 7.92
CA ALA A 20 -34.14 -15.71 6.62
C ALA A 20 -34.55 -14.84 5.41
N LEU A 21 -35.13 -13.66 5.62
CA LEU A 21 -35.65 -12.80 4.55
C LEU A 21 -35.09 -11.36 4.58
N LEU A 22 -33.81 -11.21 4.89
CA LEU A 22 -33.05 -10.03 4.48
C LEU A 22 -32.11 -10.42 3.32
N PRO A 23 -32.60 -10.42 2.07
CA PRO A 23 -31.70 -10.43 0.93
C PRO A 23 -30.99 -9.07 0.88
N GLY A 24 -29.66 -9.07 1.00
CA GLY A 24 -28.86 -7.97 0.48
C GLY A 24 -28.07 -7.10 1.46
N ALA A 25 -27.97 -7.44 2.74
CA ALA A 25 -26.85 -6.94 3.55
C ALA A 25 -25.61 -7.79 3.28
N ALA A 26 -25.18 -7.85 2.02
CA ALA A 26 -23.79 -8.15 1.72
C ALA A 26 -23.00 -7.00 2.34
N LEU A 27 -22.54 -7.19 3.58
CA LEU A 27 -21.51 -6.35 4.16
C LEU A 27 -20.37 -6.39 3.13
N ALA A 28 -20.15 -5.26 2.46
CA ALA A 28 -19.03 -5.11 1.54
C ALA A 28 -17.76 -5.42 2.34
N GLN A 29 -17.27 -6.65 2.22
CA GLN A 29 -15.97 -7.03 2.74
C GLN A 29 -14.98 -6.31 1.85
N SER A 30 -14.59 -5.10 2.26
CA SER A 30 -13.41 -4.45 1.70
C SER A 30 -12.24 -5.36 2.04
N SER A 31 -11.80 -6.17 1.08
CA SER A 31 -10.58 -6.96 1.22
C SER A 31 -9.42 -5.99 1.43
N ALA A 32 -8.52 -6.32 2.36
CA ALA A 32 -7.30 -5.54 2.53
C ALA A 32 -6.53 -5.49 1.19
N PRO A 33 -5.91 -4.34 0.84
CA PRO A 33 -5.23 -4.19 -0.43
C PRO A 33 -4.09 -5.19 -0.55
N THR A 34 -4.03 -5.91 -1.67
CA THR A 34 -2.96 -6.90 -1.88
C THR A 34 -1.64 -6.19 -2.18
N SER A 35 -0.52 -6.83 -1.84
CA SER A 35 0.81 -6.31 -2.15
C SER A 35 1.05 -6.15 -3.65
N VAL A 36 0.41 -6.99 -4.48
CA VAL A 36 0.52 -6.96 -5.95
C VAL A 36 -0.18 -5.74 -6.53
N GLU A 37 -1.40 -5.43 -6.05
CA GLU A 37 -2.15 -4.25 -6.47
C GLU A 37 -1.43 -2.96 -6.07
N PHE A 38 -0.92 -2.91 -4.83
CA PHE A 38 -0.14 -1.77 -4.38
C PHE A 38 1.15 -1.58 -5.21
N ALA A 39 1.86 -2.67 -5.53
CA ALA A 39 3.02 -2.62 -6.42
C ALA A 39 2.65 -2.13 -7.82
N ALA A 40 1.45 -2.45 -8.33
CA ALA A 40 0.95 -1.94 -9.60
C ALA A 40 0.66 -0.44 -9.53
N ALA A 41 0.05 0.05 -8.45
CA ALA A 41 -0.18 1.47 -8.23
C ALA A 41 1.13 2.26 -8.15
N CYS A 42 2.14 1.74 -7.44
CA CYS A 42 3.47 2.35 -7.38
C CYS A 42 4.11 2.49 -8.76
N ARG A 43 4.04 1.45 -9.60
CA ARG A 43 4.56 1.46 -10.98
C ARG A 43 3.84 2.46 -11.87
N ALA A 44 2.50 2.45 -11.81
CA ALA A 44 1.68 3.37 -12.58
C ALA A 44 1.97 4.84 -12.22
N LEU A 45 2.23 5.13 -10.94
CA LEU A 45 2.52 6.48 -10.49
C LEU A 45 3.96 6.94 -10.79
N SER A 46 4.95 6.06 -10.63
CA SER A 46 6.36 6.41 -10.86
C SER A 46 6.77 6.38 -12.32
N GLY A 47 6.03 5.67 -13.17
CA GLY A 47 6.40 5.44 -14.58
C GLY A 47 7.48 4.38 -14.79
N PHE A 48 7.92 3.70 -13.73
CA PHE A 48 8.86 2.58 -13.84
C PHE A 48 8.13 1.26 -14.07
N ASP A 49 8.62 0.47 -15.04
CA ASP A 49 8.07 -0.86 -15.34
C ASP A 49 8.30 -1.86 -14.20
N ALA A 50 9.44 -1.74 -13.52
CA ALA A 50 9.82 -2.55 -12.37
C ALA A 50 10.30 -1.66 -11.23
N ILE A 51 9.84 -1.97 -10.02
CA ILE A 51 10.27 -1.29 -8.79
C ILE A 51 10.88 -2.33 -7.85
N PRO A 52 12.07 -2.05 -7.27
CA PRO A 52 12.68 -2.90 -6.26
C PRO A 52 11.72 -3.26 -5.11
N ALA A 53 11.70 -4.55 -4.73
CA ALA A 53 10.80 -5.06 -3.70
C ALA A 53 10.98 -4.36 -2.34
N ALA A 54 12.21 -3.91 -2.02
CA ALA A 54 12.52 -3.18 -0.80
C ALA A 54 11.75 -1.84 -0.74
N LEU A 55 11.64 -1.11 -1.85
CA LEU A 55 10.89 0.14 -1.92
C LEU A 55 9.39 -0.09 -1.74
N VAL A 56 8.82 -1.07 -2.45
CA VAL A 56 7.38 -1.38 -2.35
C VAL A 56 7.03 -1.83 -0.93
N THR A 57 7.87 -2.69 -0.33
CA THR A 57 7.68 -3.19 1.03
C THR A 57 7.85 -2.07 2.07
N GLY A 58 8.84 -1.20 1.90
CA GLY A 58 9.06 -0.05 2.77
C GLY A 58 7.88 0.93 2.72
N ALA A 59 7.43 1.29 1.51
CA ALA A 59 6.25 2.12 1.33
C ALA A 59 4.99 1.47 1.94
N ALA A 60 4.79 0.16 1.75
CA ALA A 60 3.62 -0.52 2.30
C ALA A 60 3.55 -0.50 3.84
N LYS A 61 4.70 -0.38 4.53
CA LYS A 61 4.74 -0.22 6.00
C LYS A 61 4.40 1.19 6.46
N VAL A 62 4.72 2.18 5.64
CA VAL A 62 4.51 3.60 5.91
C VAL A 62 3.05 4.00 5.67
N PHE A 63 2.48 3.55 4.56
CA PHE A 63 1.10 3.89 4.17
C PHE A 63 0.12 2.91 4.78
N ALA A 64 -0.88 3.43 5.50
CA ALA A 64 -1.92 2.60 6.11
C ALA A 64 -2.80 1.96 5.03
N ASP A 65 -3.47 0.85 5.37
CA ASP A 65 -4.40 0.14 4.48
C ASP A 65 -5.41 1.04 3.73
N PRO A 66 -6.09 2.02 4.39
CA PRO A 66 -6.99 2.92 3.67
C PRO A 66 -6.26 3.79 2.63
N ASP A 67 -5.06 4.28 2.94
CA ASP A 67 -4.27 5.10 2.02
C ASP A 67 -3.81 4.28 0.81
N ARG A 68 -3.35 3.05 1.06
CA ARG A 68 -2.96 2.13 -0.01
C ARG A 68 -4.15 1.80 -0.91
N THR A 69 -5.34 1.62 -0.34
CA THR A 69 -6.58 1.40 -1.09
C THR A 69 -6.91 2.61 -1.96
N ALA A 70 -6.87 3.83 -1.39
CA ALA A 70 -7.11 5.06 -2.15
C ALA A 70 -6.10 5.24 -3.29
N LEU A 71 -4.83 4.86 -3.10
CA LEU A 71 -3.81 4.88 -4.14
C LEU A 71 -4.08 3.86 -5.25
N ILE A 72 -4.52 2.65 -4.90
CA ILE A 72 -4.88 1.59 -5.86
C ILE A 72 -6.11 1.98 -6.69
N GLU A 73 -7.14 2.53 -6.06
CA GLU A 73 -8.38 2.93 -6.73
C GLU A 73 -8.24 4.23 -7.53
N GLY A 74 -7.12 4.95 -7.40
CA GLY A 74 -6.90 6.24 -8.06
C GLY A 74 -7.59 7.43 -7.37
N ASN A 75 -8.16 7.21 -6.19
CA ASN A 75 -8.88 8.20 -5.38
C ASN A 75 -7.98 9.00 -4.42
N ALA A 76 -6.68 8.69 -4.37
CA ALA A 76 -5.72 9.39 -3.52
C ALA A 76 -5.55 10.88 -3.90
N SER A 77 -5.38 11.73 -2.89
CA SER A 77 -5.08 13.15 -3.07
C SER A 77 -3.71 13.36 -3.74
N ASP A 78 -3.52 14.53 -4.32
CA ASP A 78 -2.25 14.88 -4.97
C ASP A 78 -1.09 14.95 -3.96
N GLU A 79 -1.37 15.36 -2.72
CA GLU A 79 -0.41 15.35 -1.61
C GLU A 79 0.02 13.92 -1.27
N MET A 80 -0.93 12.98 -1.23
CA MET A 80 -0.65 11.57 -0.96
C MET A 80 0.16 10.93 -2.09
N LYS A 81 -0.18 11.23 -3.35
CA LYS A 81 0.60 10.81 -4.52
C LYS A 81 2.04 11.35 -4.48
N LYS A 82 2.20 12.64 -4.19
CA LYS A 82 3.52 13.28 -4.01
C LYS A 82 4.31 12.64 -2.87
N SER A 83 3.65 12.35 -1.75
CA SER A 83 4.27 11.66 -0.61
C SER A 83 4.77 10.27 -1.01
N LEU A 84 3.94 9.47 -1.70
CA LEU A 84 4.35 8.16 -2.20
C LEU A 84 5.54 8.27 -3.17
N LEU A 85 5.49 9.21 -4.12
CA LEU A 85 6.59 9.45 -5.05
C LEU A 85 7.87 9.85 -4.31
N LYS A 86 7.79 10.78 -3.34
CA LYS A 86 8.94 11.17 -2.52
C LYS A 86 9.52 9.94 -1.80
N THR A 87 8.67 9.10 -1.24
CA THR A 87 9.06 7.85 -0.58
C THR A 87 9.79 6.89 -1.53
N LEU A 88 9.25 6.66 -2.73
CA LEU A 88 9.88 5.76 -3.72
C LEU A 88 11.19 6.33 -4.29
N TYR A 89 11.23 7.62 -4.60
CA TYR A 89 12.41 8.26 -5.20
C TYR A 89 13.56 8.42 -4.24
N THR A 90 13.29 8.63 -2.95
CA THR A 90 14.34 8.84 -1.94
C THR A 90 14.70 7.59 -1.16
N GLY A 91 13.89 6.52 -1.24
CA GLY A 91 14.09 5.31 -0.44
C GLY A 91 13.85 5.53 1.06
N MET A 92 13.20 6.63 1.43
CA MET A 92 12.92 7.00 2.81
C MET A 92 11.55 7.68 2.97
N HIS A 93 10.99 7.59 4.17
CA HIS A 93 9.81 8.35 4.58
C HIS A 93 10.23 9.37 5.64
N ALA A 94 9.92 10.64 5.39
CA ALA A 94 10.23 11.75 6.28
C ALA A 94 8.93 12.55 6.50
N PRO A 95 8.14 12.19 7.53
CA PRO A 95 6.93 12.93 7.89
C PRO A 95 7.32 14.31 8.46
N GLU A 96 6.38 15.26 8.46
CA GLU A 96 6.62 16.59 9.06
C GLU A 96 6.84 16.50 10.57
N GLU A 97 6.14 15.58 11.23
CA GLU A 97 6.30 15.25 12.63
C GLU A 97 6.78 13.81 12.75
N GLY A 98 8.00 13.60 13.25
CA GLY A 98 8.58 12.29 13.48
C GLY A 98 10.00 12.14 12.94
N GLU A 99 10.61 11.00 13.24
CA GLU A 99 11.95 10.69 12.74
C GLU A 99 11.88 10.14 11.31
N PRO A 100 12.77 10.59 10.41
CA PRO A 100 12.85 10.03 9.08
C PRO A 100 13.32 8.57 9.13
N GLU A 101 12.62 7.70 8.41
CA GLU A 101 12.97 6.29 8.28
C GLU A 101 13.43 5.97 6.86
N ARG A 102 14.62 5.38 6.73
CA ARG A 102 15.16 4.92 5.44
C ARG A 102 15.00 3.41 5.31
N PHE A 103 14.37 2.97 4.22
CA PHE A 103 14.15 1.55 3.91
C PHE A 103 15.01 1.04 2.75
N ALA A 104 15.43 1.92 1.84
CA ALA A 104 16.35 1.58 0.75
C ALA A 104 17.30 2.76 0.48
N TYR A 105 18.48 2.49 -0.06
CA TYR A 105 19.42 3.55 -0.43
C TYR A 105 19.90 3.38 -1.87
N PRO A 106 20.68 2.34 -2.23
CA PRO A 106 21.10 2.17 -3.61
C PRO A 106 19.94 1.88 -4.56
N GLU A 107 18.82 1.36 -4.05
CA GLU A 107 17.63 1.05 -4.85
C GLU A 107 16.66 2.22 -5.02
N ALA A 108 16.95 3.40 -4.46
CA ALA A 108 16.07 4.57 -4.54
C ALA A 108 15.91 5.02 -6.02
N LEU A 109 14.66 5.28 -6.46
CA LEU A 109 14.39 5.52 -7.89
C LEU A 109 15.11 6.75 -8.45
N MET A 110 15.46 7.73 -7.61
CA MET A 110 16.22 8.90 -8.07
C MET A 110 17.57 8.52 -8.68
N TYR A 111 18.20 7.43 -8.23
CA TYR A 111 19.46 6.96 -8.80
C TYR A 111 19.25 6.22 -10.11
N ALA A 112 18.17 5.45 -10.24
CA ALA A 112 17.82 4.78 -11.49
C ALA A 112 17.54 5.79 -12.63
N CYS A 113 17.06 6.99 -12.30
CA CYS A 113 16.86 8.05 -13.30
C CYS A 113 18.14 8.61 -13.93
N VAL A 114 19.31 8.38 -13.30
CA VAL A 114 20.59 9.00 -13.68
C VAL A 114 21.74 7.99 -13.70
N GLU A 115 21.42 6.69 -13.72
CA GLU A 115 22.41 5.61 -13.60
C GLU A 115 23.38 5.53 -14.79
N ASP A 116 23.02 6.17 -15.91
CA ASP A 116 23.84 6.30 -17.10
C ASP A 116 25.05 7.23 -16.93
N SER A 117 24.98 8.14 -15.95
CA SER A 117 25.89 9.27 -15.81
C SER A 117 26.40 9.46 -14.39
N LEU A 118 25.68 8.98 -13.37
CA LEU A 118 26.02 9.14 -11.97
C LEU A 118 25.94 7.81 -11.22
N ASN A 119 27.00 7.55 -10.44
CA ASN A 119 26.96 6.46 -9.47
C ASN A 119 26.20 6.85 -8.21
N VAL A 120 25.59 5.85 -7.56
CA VAL A 120 25.13 5.97 -6.18
C VAL A 120 26.33 6.33 -5.28
N PRO A 121 26.27 7.39 -4.45
CA PRO A 121 27.37 7.72 -3.55
C PRO A 121 27.68 6.55 -2.62
N SER A 122 28.97 6.30 -2.37
CA SER A 122 29.52 5.12 -1.68
C SER A 122 29.53 3.82 -2.47
N PHE A 123 29.11 3.82 -3.74
CA PHE A 123 29.24 2.69 -4.66
C PHE A 123 30.12 3.08 -5.85
N CYS A 124 31.21 2.34 -6.04
CA CYS A 124 32.02 2.49 -7.25
C CYS A 124 31.26 1.85 -8.42
N GLY A 125 30.97 2.63 -9.45
CA GLY A 125 30.42 2.15 -10.72
C GLY A 125 31.19 2.72 -11.91
N GLY A 126 31.04 2.06 -13.06
CA GLY A 126 31.72 2.45 -14.29
C GLY A 126 33.23 2.18 -14.29
N LEU A 127 33.87 2.57 -15.38
CA LEU A 127 35.34 2.57 -15.50
C LEU A 127 35.90 3.79 -14.77
N PRO A 128 37.04 3.66 -14.06
CA PRO A 128 37.72 4.82 -13.49
C PRO A 128 37.94 5.90 -14.56
N GLY A 129 37.54 7.15 -14.25
CA GLY A 129 37.64 8.26 -15.18
C GLY A 129 36.42 8.49 -16.08
N TYR A 130 35.33 7.72 -15.94
CA TYR A 130 34.11 7.92 -16.74
C TYR A 130 33.55 9.34 -16.66
N TRP A 131 33.74 10.03 -15.52
CA TRP A 131 33.33 11.41 -15.29
C TRP A 131 34.06 12.45 -16.14
N ALA A 132 35.12 12.05 -16.87
CA ALA A 132 35.84 12.95 -17.78
C ALA A 132 35.10 13.14 -19.12
N GLU A 133 34.20 12.23 -19.47
CA GLU A 133 33.42 12.30 -20.70
C GLU A 133 32.07 13.00 -20.44
N LYS A 134 31.59 13.75 -21.43
CA LYS A 134 30.25 14.35 -21.36
C LYS A 134 29.20 13.24 -21.55
N PRO A 135 28.13 13.19 -20.73
CA PRO A 135 27.03 12.25 -20.96
C PRO A 135 26.40 12.43 -22.35
N ALA A 136 25.98 11.32 -22.97
CA ALA A 136 25.56 11.26 -24.37
C ALA A 136 24.38 12.19 -24.70
N ASP A 137 23.47 12.40 -23.74
CA ASP A 137 22.23 13.16 -23.92
C ASP A 137 22.15 14.44 -23.05
N ALA A 138 23.30 14.90 -22.50
CA ALA A 138 23.39 16.11 -21.66
C ALA A 138 23.46 17.44 -22.43
#